data_AF-A0A6G8FW86-F1
#
_entry.id   AF-A0A6G8FW86-F1
#
_cell.length_a   1.000
_cell.length_b   1.000
_cell.length_c   1.000
_cell.angle_alpha   90.00
_cell.angle_beta   90.00
_cell.angle_gamma   90.00
#
_symmetry.space_group_name_H-M   'P 1'
#
loop_
_entity.id
_entity.type
_entity.pdbx_description
1 polymer ?
#
loop_
_entity_poly.entity_id
_entity_poly.type
_entity_poly.pdbx_seq_one_letter_code
_entity_poly.pdbx_strand_id
1 'polypeptide(L)' 'MERHSNARTTQAVAANVRAELARRNIQQQELAAALGWSKVTTYRRLTGQLRWYVDDVTAVADFLGIPSHFLMPAEAVA' A
#
# COMPACT_ATOMS: atom_id res chain seq x y z
N MET A 1 -2.06 -19.02 -19.24
CA MET A 1 -2.13 -18.87 -17.76
C MET A 1 -2.11 -17.40 -17.44
N GLU A 2 -3.28 -16.80 -17.30
CA GLU A 2 -3.44 -15.39 -16.98
C GLU A 2 -3.01 -15.10 -15.53
N ARG A 3 -1.90 -14.37 -15.37
CA ARG A 3 -1.40 -13.86 -14.07
C ARG A 3 -2.15 -12.57 -13.64
N HIS A 4 -3.47 -12.51 -13.83
CA HIS A 4 -4.26 -11.27 -13.65
C HIS A 4 -4.70 -10.98 -12.20
N SER A 5 -4.58 -11.92 -11.26
CA SER A 5 -5.03 -11.74 -9.87
C SER A 5 -4.12 -10.82 -9.04
N ASN A 6 -2.80 -10.93 -9.17
CA ASN A 6 -1.86 -10.20 -8.31
C ASN A 6 -1.78 -8.68 -8.60
N ALA A 7 -2.03 -8.26 -9.85
CA ALA A 7 -1.98 -6.85 -10.23
C ALA A 7 -3.17 -6.08 -9.63
N ARG A 8 -4.37 -6.66 -9.67
CA ARG A 8 -5.57 -6.04 -9.07
C ARG A 8 -5.48 -5.93 -7.56
N THR A 9 -4.97 -6.97 -6.89
CA THR A 9 -4.67 -6.90 -5.45
C THR A 9 -3.68 -5.79 -5.13
N THR A 10 -2.61 -5.70 -5.92
CA THR A 10 -1.59 -4.64 -5.75
C THR A 10 -2.21 -3.25 -5.91
N GLN A 11 -3.08 -3.04 -6.89
CA GLN A 11 -3.76 -1.75 -7.10
C GLN A 11 -4.75 -1.43 -5.97
N ALA A 12 -5.50 -2.42 -5.50
CA ALA A 12 -6.45 -2.23 -4.41
C ALA A 12 -5.75 -1.86 -3.10
N VAL A 13 -4.66 -2.57 -2.73
CA VAL A 13 -3.84 -2.20 -1.57
C VAL A 13 -3.26 -0.79 -1.75
N ALA A 14 -2.72 -0.47 -2.92
CA ALA A 14 -2.18 0.86 -3.20
C ALA A 14 -3.24 1.98 -3.08
N ALA A 15 -4.48 1.72 -3.51
CA ALA A 15 -5.59 2.64 -3.36
C ALA A 15 -5.99 2.84 -1.89
N ASN A 16 -6.08 1.76 -1.11
CA ASN A 16 -6.39 1.81 0.31
C ASN A 16 -5.32 2.59 1.09
N VAL A 17 -4.04 2.33 0.83
CA VAL A 17 -2.93 3.06 1.46
C VAL A 17 -3.02 4.56 1.14
N ARG A 18 -3.24 4.93 -0.13
CA ARG A 18 -3.40 6.35 -0.51
C ARG A 18 -4.60 7.01 0.17
N ALA A 19 -5.71 6.28 0.30
CA ALA A 19 -6.89 6.79 1.00
C ALA A 19 -6.59 7.07 2.48
N GLU A 20 -5.88 6.16 3.16
CA GLU A 20 -5.56 6.36 4.58
C GLU A 20 -4.52 7.46 4.83
N LEU A 21 -3.54 7.61 3.93
CA LEU A 21 -2.61 8.74 3.95
C LEU A 21 -3.36 10.07 3.80
N ALA A 22 -4.26 10.16 2.81
CA ALA A 22 -5.05 11.36 2.56
C ALA A 22 -5.95 11.73 3.75
N ARG A 23 -6.65 10.75 4.36
CA ARG A 23 -7.50 10.99 5.53
C ARG A 23 -6.74 11.54 6.74
N ARG A 24 -5.46 11.15 6.89
CA ARG A 24 -4.58 11.59 7.98
C ARG A 24 -3.73 12.81 7.62
N ASN A 25 -3.85 13.33 6.40
CA ASN A 25 -3.00 14.39 5.88
C ASN A 25 -1.48 14.05 5.96
N ILE A 26 -1.13 12.78 5.75
CA ILE A 26 0.26 12.31 5.76
C ILE A 26 0.80 12.31 4.32
N GLN A 27 1.96 12.92 4.12
CA GLN A 27 2.60 12.99 2.83
C GLN A 27 3.36 11.70 2.50
N GLN A 28 3.47 11.39 1.20
CA GLN A 28 4.20 10.19 0.73
C GLN A 28 5.66 10.18 1.17
N GLN A 29 6.29 11.35 1.34
CA GLN A 29 7.68 11.46 1.79
C GLN A 29 7.84 11.09 3.26
N GLU A 30 6.83 11.33 4.09
CA GLU A 30 6.83 10.94 5.51
C GLU A 30 6.76 9.42 5.63
N LEU A 31 5.86 8.79 4.86
CA LEU A 31 5.81 7.33 4.76
C LEU A 31 7.14 6.73 4.27
N ALA A 32 7.71 7.33 3.23
CA ALA A 32 8.98 6.89 2.67
C ALA A 32 10.11 6.93 3.71
N ALA A 33 10.21 8.04 4.46
CA ALA A 33 11.20 8.20 5.50
C ALA A 33 11.00 7.20 6.65
N ALA A 34 9.75 7.01 7.10
CA ALA A 34 9.42 6.08 8.17
C ALA A 34 9.76 4.62 7.82
N LEU A 35 9.57 4.22 6.57
CA LEU A 35 9.80 2.84 6.11
C LEU A 35 11.17 2.61 5.45
N GLY A 36 12.04 3.62 5.43
CA GLY A 36 13.33 3.54 4.76
C GLY A 36 13.23 3.31 3.24
N TRP A 37 12.11 3.71 2.62
CA TRP A 37 11.90 3.55 1.19
C TRP A 37 12.44 4.73 0.39
N SER A 38 12.97 4.45 -0.80
CA SER A 38 13.30 5.50 -1.75
C SER A 38 12.03 6.19 -2.28
N LYS A 39 12.18 7.43 -2.79
CA LYS A 39 11.08 8.15 -3.47
C LYS A 39 10.50 7.35 -4.64
N VAL A 40 11.36 6.69 -5.43
CA VAL A 40 10.94 5.87 -6.57
C VAL A 40 10.16 4.64 -6.10
N THR A 41 10.67 3.94 -5.09
CA THR A 41 9.99 2.77 -4.51
C THR A 41 8.60 3.15 -3.99
N THR A 42 8.53 4.25 -3.22
CA THR A 42 7.29 4.75 -2.64
C THR A 42 6.27 5.09 -3.72
N TYR A 43 6.67 5.89 -4.72
CA TYR A 43 5.81 6.24 -5.85
C TYR A 43 5.29 4.99 -6.58
N ARG A 44 6.18 4.04 -6.92
CA ARG A 44 5.80 2.83 -7.65
C ARG A 44 4.88 1.92 -6.82
N ARG A 45 5.04 1.85 -5.50
CA ARG A 45 4.11 1.10 -4.62
C ARG A 45 2.74 1.77 -4.53
N LEU A 46 2.71 3.09 -4.30
CA LEU A 46 1.45 3.85 -4.15
C LEU A 46 0.66 3.97 -5.45
N THR A 47 1.32 3.82 -6.61
CA THR A 47 0.67 3.74 -7.93
C THR A 47 0.37 2.31 -8.38
N GLY A 48 0.70 1.30 -7.56
CA GLY A 48 0.46 -0.12 -7.88
C GLY A 48 1.37 -0.70 -8.96
N GLN A 49 2.48 -0.04 -9.29
CA GLN A 49 3.51 -0.52 -10.23
C GLN A 49 4.50 -1.50 -9.58
N LEU A 50 4.57 -1.54 -8.25
CA LEU A 50 5.31 -2.54 -7.48
C LEU A 50 4.36 -3.35 -6.61
N ARG A 51 4.62 -4.65 -6.52
CA ARG A 51 3.88 -5.57 -5.65
C ARG A 51 3.99 -5.16 -4.18
N TRP A 52 2.92 -5.43 -3.44
CA TRP A 52 2.91 -5.36 -1.99
C TRP A 52 3.26 -6.73 -1.39
N TYR A 53 4.15 -6.75 -0.41
CA TYR A 53 4.41 -7.91 0.44
C TYR A 53 3.65 -7.75 1.76
N VAL A 54 3.38 -8.86 2.45
CA VAL A 54 2.66 -8.84 3.74
C VAL A 54 3.40 -7.96 4.76
N ASP A 55 4.73 -8.05 4.79
CA ASP A 55 5.57 -7.24 5.70
C ASP A 55 5.44 -5.74 5.39
N ASP A 56 5.34 -5.36 4.10
CA ASP A 56 5.14 -3.95 3.73
C ASP A 56 3.78 -3.44 4.19
N VAL A 57 2.72 -4.24 3.99
CA VAL A 57 1.36 -3.86 4.39
C VAL A 57 1.30 -3.70 5.90
N THR A 58 1.95 -4.60 6.65
CA THR A 58 2.02 -4.54 8.11
C THR A 58 2.78 -3.30 8.56
N ALA A 59 3.95 -3.01 7.98
CA ALA A 59 4.74 -1.84 8.35
C ALA A 59 4.02 -0.51 8.04
N VAL A 60 3.29 -0.42 6.92
CA VAL A 60 2.45 0.75 6.63
C VAL A 60 1.30 0.87 7.64
N ALA A 61 0.66 -0.24 7.99
CA ALA A 61 -0.45 -0.24 8.94
C ALA A 61 0.01 0.22 10.34
N ASP A 62 1.17 -0.28 10.80
CA ASP A 62 1.80 0.12 12.05
C ASP A 62 2.13 1.61 12.05
N PHE A 63 2.72 2.12 10.96
CA PHE A 63 2.99 3.55 10.80
C PHE A 63 1.71 4.40 10.84
N LEU A 64 0.61 3.91 10.25
CA LEU A 64 -0.68 4.60 10.23
C LEU A 64 -1.50 4.42 11.52
N GLY A 65 -1.04 3.57 12.45
CA GLY A 65 -1.74 3.25 13.69
C GLY A 65 -3.07 2.53 13.47
N ILE A 66 -3.18 1.68 12.44
CA ILE A 66 -4.40 0.92 12.12
C ILE A 66 -4.12 -0.58 11.98
N PRO A 67 -5.12 -1.46 12.15
CA PRO A 67 -4.96 -2.87 11.84
C PRO A 67 -4.66 -3.11 10.35
N SER A 68 -3.74 -4.02 10.03
CA SER A 68 -3.29 -4.27 8.65
C SER A 68 -4.39 -4.73 7.69
N HIS A 69 -5.46 -5.36 8.18
CA HIS A 69 -6.59 -5.77 7.35
C HIS A 69 -7.36 -4.59 6.74
N PHE A 70 -7.27 -3.37 7.29
CA PHE A 70 -7.87 -2.17 6.68
C PHE A 70 -7.19 -1.78 5.36
N LEU A 71 -5.95 -2.21 5.15
CA LEU A 71 -5.21 -1.95 3.91
C LEU A 71 -5.47 -3.03 2.85
N MET A 72 -6.05 -4.16 3.24
CA MET A 72 -6.38 -5.27 2.35
C MET A 72 -7.69 -4.98 1.59
N PRO A 73 -7.89 -5.54 0.39
CA PRO A 73 -9.17 -5.47 -0.30
C PRO A 73 -10.25 -6.19 0.52
N ALA A 74 -11.45 -5.59 0.62
CA ALA A 74 -12.56 -6.15 1.40
C ALA A 74 -13.14 -7.43 0.78
N GLU A 75 -13.00 -7.60 -0.53
CA GLU A 75 -13.44 -8.79 -1.26
C GLU A 75 -12.29 -9.34 -2.10
N ALA A 76 -12.36 -10.63 -2.44
CA ALA A 76 -11.46 -11.22 -3.42
C ALA A 76 -11.59 -10.45 -4.74
N VAL A 77 -10.56 -9.68 -5.07
CA VAL A 77 -10.38 -9.15 -6.41
C VAL A 77 -10.25 -10.37 -7.33
N ALA A 78 -11.29 -10.59 -8.15
CA ALA A 78 -11.43 -11.72 -9.08
C ALA A 78 -10.39 -11.68 -10.19
#